data_AF-A0A2H1KQ24-F1
#
_entry.id   AF-A0A2H1KQ24-F1
#
_cell.length_a   1.000
_cell.length_b   1.000
_cell.length_c   1.000
_cell.angle_alpha   90.00
_cell.angle_beta   90.00
_cell.angle_gamma   90.00
#
_symmetry.space_group_name_H-M   'P 1'
#
loop_
_entity.id
_entity.type
_entity.pdbx_description
1 polymer ?
#
loop_
_entity_poly.entity_id
_entity_poly.type
_entity_poly.pdbx_seq_one_letter_code
_entity_poly.pdbx_strand_id
1 'polypeptide(L)' 'MDGPEKWRILRLHVEDDIALTTLAQDTGLGLRTLQRWHQHYKTGGIAALESQTRHDSGSRACLLY' A
#
# COMPACT_ATOMS: atom_id res chain seq x y z
N MET A 1 -6.30 -5.17 -1.84
CA MET A 1 -6.06 -4.59 -0.50
C MET A 1 -6.77 -3.25 -0.42
N ASP A 2 -7.66 -3.07 0.55
CA ASP A 2 -8.41 -1.83 0.76
C ASP A 2 -7.54 -0.72 1.38
N GLY A 3 -7.96 0.54 1.22
CA GLY A 3 -7.32 1.72 1.83
C GLY A 3 -6.92 1.58 3.32
N PRO A 4 -7.81 1.09 4.21
CA PRO A 4 -7.47 0.89 5.63
C PRO A 4 -6.39 -0.17 5.87
N GLU A 5 -6.30 -1.21 5.04
CA GLU A 5 -5.27 -2.24 5.17
C GLU A 5 -3.89 -1.69 4.76
N LYS A 6 -3.85 -0.88 3.70
CA LYS A 6 -2.63 -0.15 3.30
C LYS A 6 -2.16 0.80 4.40
N TRP A 7 -3.09 1.50 5.04
CA TRP A 7 -2.79 2.37 6.17
C TRP A 7 -2.26 1.58 7.37
N ARG A 8 -2.80 0.40 7.65
CA ARG A 8 -2.34 -0.46 8.75
C ARG A 8 -0.87 -0.90 8.59
N ILE A 9 -0.40 -1.09 7.35
CA ILE A 9 1.01 -1.38 7.07
C ILE A 9 1.84 -0.10 7.15
N LEU A 10 1.36 1.00 6.54
CA LEU A 10 2.11 2.26 6.52
C LEU A 10 2.27 2.90 7.90
N ARG A 11 1.28 2.76 8.80
CA ARG A 11 1.38 3.26 10.18
C ARG A 11 2.52 2.60 10.96
N LEU A 12 2.90 1.37 10.66
CA LEU A 12 4.05 0.71 11.30
C LEU A 12 5.37 1.39 10.92
N HIS A 13 5.45 1.96 9.72
CA HIS A 13 6.59 2.79 9.34
C HIS A 13 6.54 4.18 10.00
N VAL A 14 5.35 4.77 10.09
CA VAL A 14 5.18 6.14 10.58
C VAL A 14 5.22 6.26 12.10
N GLU A 15 4.67 5.28 12.83
CA GLU A 15 4.61 5.26 14.29
C GLU A 15 5.81 4.54 14.92
N ASP A 16 6.19 3.38 14.38
CA ASP A 16 7.26 2.53 14.92
C ASP A 16 8.62 2.69 14.21
N ASP A 17 8.74 3.65 13.27
CA ASP A 17 9.94 3.91 12.44
C ASP A 17 10.47 2.66 11.69
N ILE A 18 9.62 1.66 11.47
CA ILE A 18 10.03 0.40 10.82
C ILE A 18 10.35 0.65 9.36
N ALA A 19 11.53 0.23 8.90
CA ALA A 19 11.93 0.41 7.50
C ALA A 19 10.93 -0.23 6.52
N LEU A 20 10.60 0.48 5.44
CA LEU A 20 9.72 -0.01 4.37
C LEU A 20 10.23 -1.32 3.73
N THR A 21 11.54 -1.57 3.77
CA THR A 21 12.18 -2.81 3.33
C THR A 21 11.82 -4.00 4.21
N THR A 22 11.68 -3.80 5.52
CA THR A 22 11.24 -4.85 6.44
C THR A 22 9.77 -5.18 6.22
N LEU A 23 8.93 -4.14 6.09
CA LEU A 23 7.51 -4.32 5.80
C LEU A 23 7.28 -5.02 4.45
N ALA A 24 8.10 -4.71 3.44
CA ALA A 24 8.06 -5.39 2.14
C ALA A 24 8.31 -6.90 2.25
N GLN A 25 9.30 -7.29 3.06
CA GLN A 25 9.66 -8.70 3.26
C GLN A 25 8.62 -9.45 4.08
N ASP A 26 8.09 -8.81 5.14
CA ASP A 26 7.08 -9.40 6.04
C ASP A 26 5.73 -9.60 5.34
N THR A 27 5.28 -8.58 4.59
CA THR A 27 3.98 -8.62 3.88
C THR A 27 4.07 -9.24 2.49
N GLY A 28 5.27 -9.49 1.98
CA GLY A 28 5.51 -9.91 0.59
C GLY A 28 5.22 -8.84 -0.45
N LEU A 29 5.01 -7.58 -0.04
CA LEU A 29 4.76 -6.46 -0.94
C LEU A 29 6.08 -5.90 -1.50
N GLY A 30 6.07 -5.47 -2.76
CA GLY A 30 7.24 -4.82 -3.34
C GLY A 30 7.56 -3.48 -2.67
N LEU A 31 8.84 -3.23 -2.37
CA LEU A 31 9.33 -1.96 -1.79
C LEU A 31 8.86 -0.73 -2.58
N ARG A 32 8.82 -0.84 -3.91
CA ARG A 32 8.37 0.25 -4.81
C ARG A 32 6.91 0.62 -4.57
N THR A 33 6.06 -0.35 -4.24
CA THR A 33 4.65 -0.15 -3.91
C THR A 33 4.52 0.62 -2.61
N LEU A 34 5.28 0.23 -1.58
CA LEU A 34 5.31 0.91 -0.29
C LEU A 34 5.85 2.34 -0.38
N GLN A 35 6.95 2.56 -1.13
CA GLN A 35 7.50 3.90 -1.38
C GLN A 35 6.48 4.81 -2.07
N ARG A 36 5.76 4.28 -3.07
CA ARG A 36 4.71 5.02 -3.78
C ARG A 36 3.58 5.41 -2.83
N TRP A 37 3.13 4.49 -1.97
CA TRP A 37 2.12 4.78 -0.95
C TRP A 37 2.57 5.87 0.03
N HIS A 38 3.82 5.81 0.49
CA HIS A 38 4.40 6.83 1.37
C HIS A 38 4.44 8.22 0.70
N GLN A 39 4.81 8.28 -0.58
CA GLN A 39 4.82 9.54 -1.33
C GLN A 39 3.40 10.12 -1.49
N HIS A 40 2.40 9.28 -1.81
CA HIS A 40 1.02 9.73 -1.90
C HIS A 40 0.46 10.21 -0.56
N TYR A 41 0.78 9.50 0.53
CA TYR A 41 0.43 9.92 1.88
C TYR A 41 1.01 11.29 2.21
N LYS A 42 2.26 11.56 1.82
CA LYS A 42 2.89 12.88 2.02
C LYS A 42 2.18 14.01 1.25
N THR A 43 1.58 13.70 0.10
CA THR A 43 0.92 14.68 -0.76
C THR A 43 -0.55 14.92 -0.41
N GLY A 44 -1.28 13.90 0.08
CA GLY A 44 -2.73 14.01 0.30
C GLY A 44 -3.27 13.17 1.46
N GLY A 45 -2.41 12.77 2.39
CA GLY A 45 -2.79 12.05 3.61
C GLY A 45 -3.47 10.71 3.33
N ILE A 46 -4.33 10.29 4.27
CA ILE A 46 -5.03 9.00 4.20
C ILE A 46 -5.99 8.93 3.00
N ALA A 47 -6.63 10.05 2.63
CA ALA A 47 -7.54 10.12 1.49
C ALA A 47 -6.86 9.82 0.13
N ALA A 48 -5.59 10.22 -0.02
CA ALA A 48 -4.80 9.88 -1.20
C ALA A 48 -4.46 8.38 -1.28
N LEU A 49 -4.33 7.71 -0.14
CA LEU A 49 -4.08 6.27 -0.07
C LEU A 49 -5.32 5.47 -0.46
N GLU A 50 -6.51 5.93 -0.06
CA GLU A 50 -7.80 5.34 -0.48
C GLU A 50 -8.05 5.52 -1.99
N SER A 51 -7.73 6.69 -2.53
CA SER A 51 -7.90 6.99 -3.96
C SER A 51 -7.11 6.03 -4.85
N GLN A 52 -5.88 5.68 -4.44
CA GLN A 52 -5.05 4.72 -5.17
C GLN A 52 -5.61 3.29 -5.12
N THR A 53 -6.37 2.93 -4.07
CA THR A 53 -6.97 1.60 -3.96
C THR A 53 -8.12 1.36 -4.93
N ARG A 54 -8.91 2.40 -5.18
CA ARG A 54 -10.01 2.31 -6.15
C ARG A 54 -9.49 2.14 -7.57
N HIS A 55 -8.26 2.57 -7.85
CA HIS A 55 -7.60 2.37 -9.14
C HIS A 55 -7.03 0.95 -9.35
N ASP A 56 -7.01 0.10 -8.33
CA ASP A 56 -6.51 -1.29 -8.38
C ASP A 56 -7.66 -2.32 -8.29
N SER A 57 -8.91 -1.86 -8.25
CA SER A 57 -10.11 -2.71 -8.20
C SER A 57 -10.73 -2.84 -9.59
N GLY A 58 -10.06 -3.63 -10.44
CA GLY A 58 -10.48 -3.99 -11.81
C GLY A 58 -9.23 -4.21 -12.65
N SER A 59 -8.75 -5.44 -12.82
CA SER A 59 -9.45 -6.46 -13.60
C SER A 59 -9.34 -7.86 -13.01
N ARG A 60 -10.50 -8.50 -12.84
CA ARG A 60 -10.68 -9.91 -12.49
C ARG A 60 -10.46 -10.81 -13.72
N ALA A 61 -10.18 -12.09 -13.43
CA ALA A 61 -9.78 -13.19 -14.30
C ALA A 61 -10.72 -13.57 -15.47
N CYS A 62 -10.13 -14.13 -16.54
CA CYS A 62 -10.66 -15.24 -17.36
C CYS A 62 -9.52 -16.29 -17.47
N LEU A 63 -9.58 -17.40 -16.71
CA LEU A 63 -10.15 -18.71 -17.06
C LEU A 63 -9.33 -19.53 -18.09
N LEU A 64 -8.60 -20.51 -17.53
CA LEU A 64 -8.38 -21.92 -17.91
C LEU A 64 -8.09 -22.35 -19.37
N TYR A 65 -7.06 -23.23 -19.41
CA TYR A 65 -6.70 -24.32 -20.35
C TYR A 65 -6.16 -23.94 -21.74
#